data_AF-A0A5D2YAV9-F1
#
_entry.id   AF-A0A5D2YAV9-F1
#
_cell.length_a   1.000
_cell.length_b   1.000
_cell.length_c   1.000
_cell.angle_alpha   90.00
_cell.angle_beta   90.00
_cell.angle_gamma   90.00
#
_symmetry.space_group_name_H-M   'P 1'
#
loop_
_entity.id
_entity.type
_entity.pdbx_description
1 polymer ?
#
loop_
_entity_poly.entity_id
_entity_poly.type
_entity_poly.pdbx_seq_one_letter_code
_entity_poly.pdbx_strand_id
1 'polypeptide(L)'
;MYRGERAVGGSKGEVGAVDRKRINEALDKQLERSSPSTSRVINGKDKSARYLFPGKHPPDHHRDSRSVSLPKPNAEDESETDSEESDVSGSDGDDTSWISWFCNLRGNEFFCEVDDDYIQDDFNLCGLSSQVPYYDYALDLILDVESSHGDMFTEEQNELVESAAEMLYGLIHARYILTSKGMAAMLDKYKNYDFGRCPRVYCCGQPCLPAGQSDTPRSSTVKIYCPRCEDIYYPRSKYQGNIDGAYFGTTFPHLFLMTYGHLKPQKASQSYVPRVFGFKIHKP
;
A
#
# COMPACT_ATOMS: atom_id res chain seq x y z
N MET A 1 59.05 25.59 19.70
CA MET A 1 58.65 26.99 19.55
C MET A 1 57.31 27.02 18.81
N TYR A 2 56.29 27.62 19.44
CA TYR A 2 55.05 28.25 18.93
C TYR A 2 54.75 28.19 17.42
N ARG A 3 53.51 28.14 16.89
CA ARG A 3 52.10 28.17 17.34
C ARG A 3 51.26 28.24 16.04
N GLY A 4 50.02 27.75 16.01
CA GLY A 4 49.11 28.12 14.92
C GLY A 4 47.82 27.31 14.79
N GLU A 5 46.97 27.32 15.81
CA GLU A 5 45.55 26.95 15.68
C GLU A 5 44.82 27.89 14.70
N ARG A 6 43.93 27.33 13.87
CA ARG A 6 42.75 28.05 13.34
C ARG A 6 41.55 27.12 13.29
N ALA A 7 40.66 27.33 14.25
CA ALA A 7 39.24 27.03 14.13
C ALA A 7 38.60 27.99 13.12
N VAL A 8 37.72 27.49 12.26
CA VAL A 8 36.65 28.27 11.64
C VAL A 8 35.42 27.37 11.62
N GLY A 9 34.47 27.68 12.51
CA GLY A 9 33.09 27.24 12.40
C GLY A 9 32.34 28.09 11.38
N GLY A 10 31.29 27.53 10.80
CA GLY A 10 30.38 28.24 9.89
C GLY A 10 29.27 27.33 9.36
N SER A 11 28.09 27.48 9.96
CA SER A 11 26.74 27.21 9.43
C SER A 11 26.41 25.83 8.86
N LYS A 12 26.13 24.88 9.77
CA LYS A 12 25.58 23.54 9.50
C LYS A 12 24.04 23.45 9.51
N GLY A 13 23.31 24.57 9.61
CA GLY A 13 21.92 24.52 10.09
C GLY A 13 20.80 24.71 9.07
N GLU A 14 21.02 25.38 7.94
CA GLU A 14 19.89 25.94 7.18
C GLU A 14 19.53 25.19 5.89
N VAL A 15 20.47 24.50 5.22
CA VAL A 15 20.17 23.89 3.91
C VAL A 15 19.61 22.47 4.03
N GLY A 16 20.15 21.63 4.92
CA GLY A 16 19.55 20.33 5.25
C GLY A 16 18.15 20.46 5.85
N ALA A 17 17.83 21.61 6.45
CA ALA A 17 16.48 21.90 6.92
C ALA A 17 15.47 22.09 5.78
N VAL A 18 15.89 22.50 4.58
CA VAL A 18 15.00 22.74 3.43
C VAL A 18 14.53 21.43 2.81
N ASP A 19 15.42 20.45 2.63
CA ASP A 19 15.06 19.13 2.09
C ASP A 19 14.33 18.26 3.14
N ARG A 20 14.71 18.37 4.41
CA ARG A 20 13.97 17.76 5.54
C ARG A 20 12.57 18.34 5.69
N LYS A 21 12.41 19.65 5.47
CA LYS A 21 11.11 20.30 5.46
C LYS A 21 10.26 19.83 4.28
N ARG A 22 10.85 19.53 3.12
CA ARG A 22 10.12 18.98 1.96
C ARG A 22 9.61 17.55 2.19
N ILE A 23 10.39 16.68 2.84
CA ILE A 23 9.94 15.33 3.21
C ILE A 23 8.75 15.42 4.18
N ASN A 24 8.84 16.31 5.18
CA ASN A 24 7.74 16.57 6.11
C ASN A 24 6.52 17.23 5.41
N GLU A 25 6.73 18.16 4.48
CA GLU A 25 5.66 18.79 3.69
C GLU A 25 4.99 17.80 2.71
N ALA A 26 5.73 16.81 2.19
CA ALA A 26 5.19 15.72 1.36
C ALA A 26 4.34 14.74 2.19
N LEU A 27 4.77 14.45 3.43
CA LEU A 27 4.00 13.70 4.42
C LEU A 27 2.65 14.39 4.70
N ASP A 28 2.67 15.71 4.93
CA ASP A 28 1.47 16.52 5.17
C ASP A 28 0.54 16.60 3.95
N LYS A 29 1.08 16.80 2.73
CA LYS A 29 0.29 16.84 1.48
C LYS A 29 -0.41 15.49 1.18
N GLN A 30 0.20 14.37 1.53
CA GLN A 30 -0.40 13.03 1.36
C GLN A 30 -1.50 12.76 2.39
N LEU A 31 -1.33 13.23 3.63
CA LEU A 31 -2.36 13.16 4.68
C LEU A 31 -3.60 13.98 4.26
N GLU A 32 -3.42 15.19 3.73
CA GLU A 32 -4.51 16.05 3.25
C GLU A 32 -5.27 15.45 2.05
N ARG A 33 -4.58 14.84 1.08
CA ARG A 33 -5.22 14.18 -0.09
C ARG A 33 -6.06 12.96 0.26
N SER A 34 -5.88 12.41 1.47
CA SER A 34 -6.53 11.17 1.90
C SER A 34 -7.80 11.38 2.75
N SER A 35 -8.22 12.62 2.99
CA SER A 35 -9.45 12.95 3.73
C SER A 35 -10.66 13.18 2.81
N PRO A 36 -11.74 12.37 2.87
CA PRO A 36 -12.99 12.68 2.20
C PRO A 36 -13.82 13.65 3.07
N SER A 37 -13.70 14.97 2.85
CA SER A 37 -14.59 15.93 3.49
C SER A 37 -15.99 15.88 2.86
N THR A 38 -16.92 15.25 3.57
CA THR A 38 -18.36 15.44 3.39
C THR A 38 -18.77 16.81 3.91
N SER A 39 -19.23 17.71 3.03
CA SER A 39 -20.34 18.62 3.34
C SER A 39 -20.72 19.45 2.11
N ARG A 40 -21.91 19.20 1.56
CA ARG A 40 -22.72 20.24 0.91
C ARG A 40 -24.19 19.85 0.97
N VAL A 41 -24.89 20.51 1.87
CA VAL A 41 -26.36 20.56 1.97
C VAL A 41 -26.89 21.23 0.70
N ILE A 42 -27.68 20.50 -0.10
CA ILE A 42 -28.43 21.08 -1.22
C ILE A 42 -29.87 21.27 -0.75
N ASN A 43 -30.26 22.54 -0.59
CA ASN A 43 -31.64 22.95 -0.40
C ASN A 43 -32.15 23.45 -1.76
N GLY A 44 -33.11 22.74 -2.37
CA GLY A 44 -33.63 23.06 -3.70
C GLY A 44 -35.10 22.67 -3.84
N LYS A 45 -35.98 23.68 -3.77
CA LYS A 45 -37.41 23.61 -4.11
C LYS A 45 -37.59 23.30 -5.59
N ASP A 46 -38.30 22.23 -5.93
CA ASP A 46 -38.78 22.01 -7.30
C ASP A 46 -40.24 22.43 -7.48
N LYS A 47 -40.47 23.25 -8.51
CA LYS A 47 -41.76 23.68 -9.03
C LYS A 47 -42.08 22.89 -10.29
N SER A 48 -43.27 22.29 -10.32
CA SER A 48 -44.18 22.04 -11.45
C SER A 48 -43.64 22.10 -12.90
N ALA A 49 -43.87 21.01 -13.64
CA ALA A 49 -44.51 21.09 -14.96
C ALA A 49 -45.24 19.78 -15.31
N ARG A 50 -46.47 19.94 -15.81
CA ARG A 50 -47.45 18.93 -16.21
C ARG A 50 -47.19 18.46 -17.64
N TYR A 51 -47.46 17.18 -17.93
CA TYR A 51 -48.06 16.74 -19.20
C TYR A 51 -49.05 15.59 -18.94
N LEU A 52 -50.08 15.54 -19.80
CA LEU A 52 -51.42 14.99 -19.56
C LEU A 52 -51.70 13.70 -20.37
N PHE A 53 -52.31 12.71 -19.69
CA PHE A 53 -53.43 11.81 -20.10
C PHE A 53 -53.31 10.79 -21.26
N PRO A 54 -54.27 9.83 -21.44
CA PRO A 54 -55.33 9.32 -20.53
C PRO A 54 -55.49 7.78 -20.47
N GLY A 55 -56.25 7.25 -19.49
CA GLY A 55 -57.13 6.09 -19.76
C GLY A 55 -57.53 5.14 -18.63
N LYS A 56 -58.76 5.34 -18.10
CA LYS A 56 -59.79 4.33 -17.72
C LYS A 56 -59.66 3.49 -16.43
N HIS A 57 -60.50 3.83 -15.44
CA HIS A 57 -61.18 2.94 -14.45
C HIS A 57 -62.44 2.28 -15.10
N PRO A 58 -63.19 1.29 -14.52
CA PRO A 58 -63.63 1.15 -13.10
C PRO A 58 -63.85 -0.35 -12.63
N PRO A 59 -64.69 -0.71 -11.62
CA PRO A 59 -64.75 -0.30 -10.19
C PRO A 59 -64.92 -1.47 -9.17
N ASP A 60 -64.87 -1.09 -7.88
CA ASP A 60 -65.58 -1.59 -6.67
C ASP A 60 -65.47 -3.05 -6.14
N HIS A 61 -65.03 -3.18 -4.88
CA HIS A 61 -65.91 -3.58 -3.76
C HIS A 61 -65.21 -3.53 -2.38
N HIS A 62 -65.80 -2.74 -1.48
CA HIS A 62 -65.96 -2.88 -0.02
C HIS A 62 -65.12 -3.90 0.80
N ARG A 63 -64.56 -3.37 1.91
CA ARG A 63 -64.88 -3.65 3.34
C ARG A 63 -63.74 -4.14 4.26
N ASP A 64 -63.57 -3.33 5.31
CA ASP A 64 -63.37 -3.65 6.72
C ASP A 64 -62.08 -4.31 7.25
N SER A 65 -61.44 -3.50 8.11
CA SER A 65 -61.11 -3.80 9.51
C SER A 65 -59.76 -4.41 9.89
N ARG A 66 -59.04 -3.59 10.66
CA ARG A 66 -58.29 -3.92 11.90
C ARG A 66 -57.15 -4.93 11.76
N SER A 67 -55.93 -4.42 11.67
CA SER A 67 -54.73 -5.13 12.09
C SER A 67 -54.13 -4.48 13.33
N VAL A 68 -54.08 -5.28 14.39
CA VAL A 68 -53.55 -5.05 15.71
C VAL A 68 -52.04 -4.81 15.66
N SER A 69 -51.60 -3.74 16.31
CA SER A 69 -50.21 -3.40 16.62
C SER A 69 -49.64 -4.36 17.67
N LEU A 70 -48.40 -4.85 17.48
CA LEU A 70 -47.46 -5.34 18.51
C LEU A 70 -46.05 -5.46 17.84
N PRO A 71 -44.95 -5.44 18.62
CA PRO A 71 -43.83 -4.53 18.38
C PRO A 71 -42.57 -5.19 17.79
N LYS A 72 -41.75 -4.36 17.15
CA LYS A 72 -40.39 -4.69 16.71
C LYS A 72 -39.46 -4.88 17.93
N PRO A 73 -38.59 -5.90 17.97
CA PRO A 73 -37.45 -5.90 18.88
C PRO A 73 -36.37 -4.97 18.33
N ASN A 74 -35.87 -4.09 19.20
CA ASN A 74 -34.74 -3.20 18.95
C ASN A 74 -33.49 -4.03 18.66
N ALA A 75 -32.82 -3.74 17.55
CA ALA A 75 -31.42 -4.09 17.37
C ALA A 75 -30.62 -3.01 18.11
N GLU A 76 -29.78 -3.46 19.03
CA GLU A 76 -28.88 -2.63 19.82
C GLU A 76 -27.84 -2.01 18.87
N ASP A 77 -27.73 -0.69 19.00
CA ASP A 77 -26.84 0.22 18.30
C ASP A 77 -25.49 0.14 19.01
N GLU A 78 -24.55 -0.61 18.42
CA GLU A 78 -23.16 -0.68 18.91
C GLU A 78 -22.50 0.66 18.59
N SER A 79 -22.43 1.53 19.60
CA SER A 79 -21.79 2.83 19.52
C SER A 79 -20.27 2.66 19.43
N GLU A 80 -19.71 2.86 18.23
CA GLU A 80 -18.28 3.04 18.01
C GLU A 80 -17.81 4.30 18.75
N THR A 81 -17.11 4.09 19.85
CA THR A 81 -16.50 5.15 20.65
C THR A 81 -15.17 5.50 19.99
N ASP A 82 -15.15 6.57 19.19
CA ASP A 82 -13.94 7.14 18.61
C ASP A 82 -13.22 7.94 19.71
N SER A 83 -12.25 7.31 20.37
CA SER A 83 -11.43 7.92 21.42
C SER A 83 -10.05 7.27 21.44
N GLU A 84 -9.25 7.61 20.42
CA GLU A 84 -7.82 7.34 20.40
C GLU A 84 -7.11 8.62 19.90
N GLU A 85 -7.19 9.69 20.70
CA GLU A 85 -6.23 10.78 20.61
C GLU A 85 -4.88 10.27 21.12
N SER A 86 -4.16 9.58 20.24
CA SER A 86 -2.78 9.21 20.49
C SER A 86 -1.92 10.46 20.45
N ASP A 87 -1.58 10.98 21.62
CA ASP A 87 -0.49 11.93 21.80
C ASP A 87 0.78 11.31 21.19
N VAL A 88 1.12 11.75 19.97
CA VAL A 88 2.47 11.60 19.43
C VAL A 88 3.37 12.37 20.38
N SER A 89 4.02 11.64 21.26
CA SER A 89 5.19 12.14 21.97
C SER A 89 6.24 12.40 20.91
N GLY A 90 6.33 13.66 20.47
CA GLY A 90 7.38 14.16 19.61
C GLY A 90 8.72 14.00 20.31
N SER A 91 9.33 12.82 20.11
CA SER A 91 10.74 12.61 20.37
C SER A 91 11.51 13.26 19.23
N ASP A 92 11.88 14.52 19.41
CA ASP A 92 12.88 15.17 18.56
C ASP A 92 14.15 14.30 18.51
N GLY A 93 14.48 13.76 17.33
CA GLY A 93 15.89 13.48 17.00
C GLY A 93 16.29 12.12 16.44
N ASP A 94 15.39 11.27 15.92
CA ASP A 94 15.82 10.23 14.98
C ASP A 94 15.61 10.75 13.55
N ASP A 95 16.72 11.15 12.90
CA ASP A 95 16.77 11.43 11.47
C ASP A 95 16.28 10.16 10.73
N THR A 96 14.99 10.10 10.39
CA THR A 96 14.39 8.96 9.67
C THR A 96 14.98 8.93 8.27
N SER A 97 15.66 7.83 7.91
CA SER A 97 16.24 7.68 6.57
C SER A 97 15.16 7.64 5.49
N TRP A 98 15.52 7.96 4.25
CA TRP A 98 14.61 7.89 3.10
C TRP A 98 13.98 6.50 2.98
N ILE A 99 14.77 5.43 3.16
CA ILE A 99 14.31 4.04 3.09
C ILE A 99 13.25 3.75 4.16
N SER A 100 13.50 4.15 5.40
CA SER A 100 12.57 3.92 6.50
C SER A 100 11.30 4.73 6.33
N TRP A 101 11.43 6.00 5.91
CA TRP A 101 10.28 6.84 5.54
C TRP A 101 9.44 6.17 4.45
N PHE A 102 10.07 5.76 3.34
CA PHE A 102 9.39 5.15 2.19
C PHE A 102 8.66 3.85 2.58
N CYS A 103 9.30 2.96 3.34
CA CYS A 103 8.69 1.69 3.74
C CYS A 103 7.53 1.86 4.72
N ASN A 104 7.50 2.96 5.49
CA ASN A 104 6.43 3.27 6.43
C ASN A 104 5.30 4.12 5.83
N LEU A 105 5.41 4.56 4.56
CA LEU A 105 4.31 5.22 3.86
C LEU A 105 3.10 4.29 3.77
N ARG A 106 1.92 4.87 3.94
CA ARG A 106 0.64 4.15 3.79
C ARG A 106 0.55 3.53 2.40
N GLY A 107 0.36 2.21 2.35
CA GLY A 107 0.33 1.42 1.13
C GLY A 107 1.62 0.66 0.85
N ASN A 108 2.75 1.02 1.46
CA ASN A 108 4.06 0.41 1.25
C ASN A 108 4.37 -0.72 2.24
N GLU A 109 3.37 -1.26 2.92
CA GLU A 109 3.57 -2.24 4.00
C GLU A 109 4.16 -3.58 3.50
N PHE A 110 4.20 -3.81 2.18
CA PHE A 110 4.80 -5.00 1.58
C PHE A 110 6.32 -4.90 1.45
N PHE A 111 6.90 -3.70 1.45
CA PHE A 111 8.34 -3.53 1.35
C PHE A 111 9.04 -3.93 2.65
N CYS A 112 10.23 -4.52 2.53
CA CYS A 112 11.20 -4.53 3.62
C CYS A 112 12.25 -3.43 3.37
N GLU A 113 12.85 -2.93 4.43
CA GLU A 113 13.99 -2.01 4.34
C GLU A 113 15.20 -2.75 3.75
N VAL A 114 15.79 -2.22 2.69
CA VAL A 114 17.00 -2.74 2.06
C VAL A 114 18.21 -2.17 2.78
N ASP A 115 19.20 -3.02 3.10
CA ASP A 115 20.43 -2.56 3.75
C ASP A 115 21.23 -1.60 2.84
N ASP A 116 21.71 -0.47 3.39
CA ASP A 116 22.55 0.49 2.65
C ASP A 116 23.79 -0.18 2.03
N ASP A 117 24.43 -1.10 2.76
CA ASP A 117 25.60 -1.87 2.27
C ASP A 117 25.28 -2.65 0.98
N TYR A 118 24.04 -3.12 0.82
CA TYR A 118 23.63 -3.83 -0.40
C TYR A 118 23.50 -2.86 -1.58
N ILE A 119 22.98 -1.66 -1.32
CA ILE A 119 22.76 -0.61 -2.33
C ILE A 119 24.11 0.01 -2.73
N GLN A 120 25.03 0.22 -1.80
CA GLN A 120 26.35 0.80 -2.07
C GLN A 120 27.29 -0.10 -2.89
N ASP A 121 26.98 -1.40 -2.99
CA ASP A 121 27.71 -2.32 -3.88
C ASP A 121 27.14 -2.27 -5.30
N ASP A 122 27.83 -1.53 -6.17
CA ASP A 122 27.49 -1.33 -7.59
C ASP A 122 27.22 -2.63 -8.36
N PHE A 123 27.81 -3.76 -7.95
CA PHE A 123 27.55 -5.04 -8.59
C PHE A 123 26.08 -5.46 -8.47
N ASN A 124 25.45 -5.19 -7.32
CA ASN A 124 24.05 -5.50 -7.08
C ASN A 124 23.11 -4.62 -7.92
N LEU A 125 23.56 -3.42 -8.30
CA LEU A 125 22.79 -2.43 -9.06
C LEU A 125 23.01 -2.50 -10.58
N CYS A 126 23.84 -3.43 -11.04
CA CYS A 126 24.21 -3.56 -12.46
C CYS A 126 22.99 -3.53 -13.40
N GLY A 127 23.03 -2.67 -14.42
CA GLY A 127 22.00 -2.52 -15.45
C GLY A 127 20.75 -1.71 -15.06
N LEU A 128 20.66 -1.18 -13.83
CA LEU A 128 19.55 -0.31 -13.42
C LEU A 128 19.68 1.13 -13.96
N SER A 129 20.90 1.62 -14.14
CA SER A 129 21.16 2.98 -14.66
C SER A 129 20.61 3.23 -16.05
N SER A 130 20.47 2.19 -16.89
CA SER A 130 19.83 2.30 -18.21
C SER A 130 18.29 2.23 -18.17
N GLN A 131 17.71 1.90 -17.03
CA GLN A 131 16.27 1.70 -16.86
C GLN A 131 15.60 2.86 -16.11
N VAL A 132 16.34 3.52 -15.21
CA VAL A 132 15.82 4.57 -14.33
C VAL A 132 16.34 5.94 -14.79
N PRO A 133 15.47 6.93 -15.03
CA PRO A 133 15.90 8.30 -15.32
C PRO A 133 16.50 8.95 -14.08
N TYR A 134 17.39 9.94 -14.24
CA TYR A 134 18.03 10.63 -13.10
C TYR A 134 18.70 9.68 -12.08
N TYR A 135 19.22 8.54 -12.54
CA TYR A 135 19.71 7.45 -11.70
C TYR A 135 20.62 7.91 -10.55
N ASP A 136 21.64 8.74 -10.83
CA ASP A 136 22.59 9.19 -9.82
C ASP A 136 21.90 10.03 -8.72
N TYR A 137 21.03 10.98 -9.11
CA TYR A 137 20.27 11.80 -8.16
C TYR A 137 19.24 10.98 -7.37
N ALA A 138 18.62 10.00 -8.02
CA ALA A 138 17.69 9.08 -7.37
C ALA A 138 18.40 8.20 -6.33
N LEU A 139 19.62 7.74 -6.64
CA LEU A 139 20.44 6.94 -5.73
C LEU A 139 20.94 7.78 -4.54
N ASP A 140 21.42 9.00 -4.79
CA ASP A 140 21.81 9.95 -3.75
C ASP A 140 20.65 10.22 -2.78
N LEU A 141 19.42 10.39 -3.31
CA LEU A 141 18.23 10.59 -2.51
C LEU A 141 17.88 9.37 -1.64
N ILE A 142 17.96 8.15 -2.19
CA ILE A 142 17.68 6.90 -1.44
C ILE A 142 18.67 6.71 -0.29
N LEU A 143 19.93 7.08 -0.50
CA LEU A 143 21.03 6.91 0.47
C LEU A 143 21.22 8.11 1.39
N ASP A 144 20.32 9.10 1.36
CA ASP A 144 20.42 10.35 2.12
C ASP A 144 21.78 11.07 1.95
N VAL A 145 22.38 10.97 0.76
CA VAL A 145 23.65 11.63 0.42
C VAL A 145 23.37 13.07 0.00
N GLU A 146 24.05 14.03 0.65
CA GLU A 146 23.96 15.43 0.23
C GLU A 146 24.43 15.57 -1.22
N SER A 147 23.55 16.09 -2.08
CA SER A 147 23.87 16.28 -3.49
C SER A 147 25.13 17.17 -3.65
N SER A 148 26.22 16.59 -4.13
CA SER A 148 27.46 17.34 -4.41
C SER A 148 27.35 18.26 -5.63
N HIS A 149 26.21 18.20 -6.31
CA HIS A 149 26.03 18.67 -7.67
C HIS A 149 25.79 20.19 -7.77
N GLY A 150 25.41 20.87 -6.67
CA GLY A 150 25.18 22.33 -6.68
C GLY A 150 24.09 22.80 -7.66
N ASP A 151 23.36 21.86 -8.24
CA ASP A 151 22.34 22.09 -9.25
C ASP A 151 21.04 22.51 -8.57
N MET A 152 20.54 23.69 -8.93
CA MET A 152 19.20 24.11 -8.52
C MET A 152 18.17 23.53 -9.48
N PHE A 153 17.48 22.47 -9.06
CA PHE A 153 16.36 21.91 -9.81
C PHE A 153 15.09 22.76 -9.67
N THR A 154 14.27 22.78 -10.73
CA THR A 154 12.88 23.25 -10.63
C THR A 154 12.06 22.28 -9.77
N GLU A 155 10.89 22.73 -9.28
CA GLU A 155 9.97 21.86 -8.53
C GLU A 155 9.57 20.62 -9.36
N GLU A 156 9.25 20.81 -10.64
CA GLU A 156 8.91 19.72 -11.56
C GLU A 156 10.06 18.70 -11.74
N GLN A 157 11.31 19.17 -11.78
CA GLN A 157 12.46 18.26 -11.86
C GLN A 157 12.66 17.48 -10.57
N ASN A 158 12.41 18.09 -9.40
CA ASN A 158 12.47 17.37 -8.13
C ASN A 158 11.41 16.26 -8.06
N GLU A 159 10.18 16.52 -8.50
CA GLU A 159 9.12 15.49 -8.58
C GLU A 159 9.53 14.30 -9.47
N LEU A 160 10.25 14.56 -10.57
CA LEU A 160 10.76 13.51 -11.45
C LEU A 160 11.88 12.69 -10.78
N VAL A 161 12.74 13.32 -9.98
CA VAL A 161 13.79 12.63 -9.21
C VAL A 161 13.18 11.78 -8.10
N GLU A 162 12.17 12.30 -7.39
CA GLU A 162 11.43 11.53 -6.37
C GLU A 162 10.76 10.29 -7.00
N SER A 163 10.07 10.46 -8.14
CA SER A 163 9.47 9.33 -8.86
C SER A 163 10.51 8.32 -9.36
N ALA A 164 11.69 8.79 -9.76
CA ALA A 164 12.80 7.94 -10.14
C ALA A 164 13.38 7.15 -8.95
N ALA A 165 13.47 7.78 -7.77
CA ALA A 165 13.91 7.12 -6.53
C ALA A 165 12.94 6.01 -6.10
N GLU A 166 11.63 6.26 -6.13
CA GLU A 166 10.63 5.21 -5.86
C GLU A 166 10.77 4.01 -6.81
N MET A 167 10.97 4.29 -8.10
CA MET A 167 11.15 3.25 -9.11
C MET A 167 12.47 2.49 -8.92
N LEU A 168 13.57 3.20 -8.66
CA LEU A 168 14.88 2.61 -8.41
C LEU A 168 14.85 1.72 -7.18
N TYR A 169 14.33 2.22 -6.06
CA TYR A 169 14.20 1.45 -4.82
C TYR A 169 13.35 0.20 -5.02
N GLY A 170 12.24 0.30 -5.75
CA GLY A 170 11.42 -0.86 -6.10
C GLY A 170 12.19 -1.93 -6.88
N LEU A 171 13.00 -1.54 -7.86
CA LEU A 171 13.83 -2.48 -8.64
C LEU A 171 14.97 -3.09 -7.82
N ILE A 172 15.56 -2.32 -6.92
CA ILE A 172 16.56 -2.80 -5.96
C ILE A 172 15.91 -3.83 -5.03
N HIS A 173 14.74 -3.50 -4.47
CA HIS A 173 13.99 -4.36 -3.58
C HIS A 173 13.69 -5.73 -4.22
N ALA A 174 13.26 -5.75 -5.48
CA ALA A 174 13.01 -7.00 -6.22
C ALA A 174 14.24 -7.93 -6.28
N ARG A 175 15.45 -7.36 -6.36
CA ARG A 175 16.71 -8.12 -6.31
C ARG A 175 17.05 -8.52 -4.87
N TYR A 176 16.90 -7.58 -3.94
CA TYR A 176 17.26 -7.76 -2.53
C TYR A 176 16.50 -8.90 -1.86
N ILE A 177 15.18 -9.02 -2.10
CA ILE A 177 14.34 -10.05 -1.47
C ILE A 177 14.65 -11.48 -1.94
N LEU A 178 15.52 -11.63 -2.95
CA LEU A 178 16.05 -12.93 -3.40
C LEU A 178 17.39 -13.29 -2.73
N THR A 179 17.98 -12.38 -1.93
CA THR A 179 19.16 -12.64 -1.11
C THR A 179 18.76 -13.29 0.22
N SER A 180 19.74 -13.88 0.94
CA SER A 180 19.47 -14.47 2.25
C SER A 180 18.98 -13.45 3.29
N LYS A 181 19.51 -12.22 3.28
CA LYS A 181 19.08 -11.15 4.20
C LYS A 181 17.66 -10.67 3.88
N GLY A 182 17.39 -10.37 2.60
CA GLY A 182 16.06 -9.96 2.16
C GLY A 182 15.00 -11.03 2.38
N MET A 183 15.31 -12.31 2.15
CA MET A 183 14.40 -13.42 2.48
C MET A 183 14.06 -13.49 3.97
N ALA A 184 15.05 -13.25 4.85
CA ALA A 184 14.82 -13.25 6.30
C ALA A 184 13.91 -12.08 6.72
N ALA A 185 14.15 -10.87 6.19
CA ALA A 185 13.30 -9.71 6.45
C ALA A 185 11.85 -9.97 5.98
N MET A 186 11.68 -10.50 4.77
CA MET A 186 10.36 -10.85 4.24
C MET A 186 9.69 -12.00 5.02
N LEU A 187 10.47 -12.92 5.60
CA LEU A 187 9.93 -13.98 6.45
C LEU A 187 9.28 -13.43 7.71
N ASP A 188 9.88 -12.41 8.34
CA ASP A 188 9.31 -11.83 9.55
C ASP A 188 8.00 -11.09 9.25
N LYS A 189 7.94 -10.36 8.14
CA LYS A 189 6.69 -9.77 7.61
C LYS A 189 5.63 -10.83 7.28
N TYR A 190 6.02 -11.96 6.70
CA TYR A 190 5.12 -13.08 6.42
C TYR A 190 4.49 -13.67 7.69
N LYS A 191 5.27 -13.82 8.77
CA LYS A 191 4.77 -14.30 10.08
C LYS A 191 3.79 -13.30 10.71
N ASN A 192 4.00 -12.01 10.49
CA ASN A 192 3.17 -10.93 11.02
C ASN A 192 1.90 -10.66 10.20
N TYR A 193 1.69 -11.38 9.09
CA TYR A 193 0.55 -11.20 8.18
C TYR A 193 0.52 -9.87 7.42
N ASP A 194 1.66 -9.18 7.31
CA ASP A 194 1.79 -7.86 6.66
C ASP A 194 1.33 -7.91 5.19
N PHE A 195 1.56 -9.03 4.52
CA PHE A 195 1.18 -9.26 3.12
C PHE A 195 -0.30 -9.62 2.94
N GLY A 196 -1.05 -9.71 4.04
CA GLY A 196 -2.44 -10.10 4.06
C GLY A 196 -2.66 -11.60 3.94
N ARG A 197 -3.94 -11.95 3.73
CA ARG A 197 -4.45 -13.32 3.81
C ARG A 197 -5.26 -13.68 2.59
N CYS A 198 -5.22 -14.96 2.23
CA CYS A 198 -5.94 -15.51 1.09
C CYS A 198 -7.44 -15.19 1.17
N PRO A 199 -8.07 -14.72 0.08
CA PRO A 199 -9.50 -14.42 0.07
C PRO A 199 -10.40 -15.64 -0.04
N ARG A 200 -9.87 -16.82 -0.40
CA ARG A 200 -10.68 -18.04 -0.46
C ARG A 200 -11.05 -18.51 0.93
N VAL A 201 -12.35 -18.71 1.16
CA VAL A 201 -12.92 -19.21 2.42
C VAL A 201 -12.22 -20.50 2.90
N TYR A 202 -12.06 -21.48 2.01
CA TYR A 202 -11.42 -22.77 2.34
C TYR A 202 -9.89 -22.71 2.44
N CYS A 203 -9.28 -21.53 2.29
CA CYS A 203 -7.89 -21.32 2.68
C CYS A 203 -7.75 -20.89 4.15
N CYS A 204 -8.85 -20.68 4.88
CA CYS A 204 -8.87 -20.40 6.31
C CYS A 204 -7.95 -19.24 6.72
N GLY A 205 -7.91 -18.18 5.89
CA GLY A 205 -7.08 -17.00 6.18
C GLY A 205 -5.57 -17.26 6.11
N GLN A 206 -5.12 -18.21 5.27
CA GLN A 206 -3.72 -18.49 4.98
C GLN A 206 -2.94 -17.19 4.68
N PRO A 207 -1.81 -16.90 5.37
CA PRO A 207 -0.94 -15.79 5.01
C PRO A 207 -0.37 -15.95 3.60
N CYS A 208 -0.32 -14.84 2.87
CA CYS A 208 0.13 -14.77 1.48
C CYS A 208 1.52 -14.13 1.37
N LEU A 209 2.08 -14.16 0.16
CA LEU A 209 3.33 -13.49 -0.20
C LEU A 209 3.06 -12.49 -1.34
N PRO A 210 3.73 -11.34 -1.41
CA PRO A 210 3.64 -10.47 -2.58
C PRO A 210 4.22 -11.17 -3.81
N ALA A 211 3.68 -10.84 -4.98
CA ALA A 211 4.07 -11.42 -6.25
C ALA A 211 3.85 -10.43 -7.41
N GLY A 212 4.82 -10.34 -8.30
CA GLY A 212 4.66 -9.73 -9.62
C GLY A 212 4.15 -10.75 -10.65
N GLN A 213 3.37 -10.29 -11.64
CA GLN A 213 3.03 -11.09 -12.82
C GLN A 213 4.03 -10.89 -13.97
N SER A 214 4.90 -9.89 -13.86
CA SER A 214 5.94 -9.53 -14.80
C SER A 214 7.09 -8.88 -14.03
N ASP A 215 8.32 -9.08 -14.49
CA ASP A 215 9.51 -8.39 -13.98
C ASP A 215 9.78 -7.07 -14.74
N THR A 216 8.93 -6.73 -15.73
CA THR A 216 8.99 -5.46 -16.46
C THR A 216 8.14 -4.40 -15.74
N PRO A 217 8.72 -3.24 -15.39
CA PRO A 217 7.99 -2.14 -14.75
C PRO A 217 6.77 -1.69 -15.57
N ARG A 218 5.77 -1.20 -14.84
CA ARG A 218 4.50 -0.66 -15.32
C ARG A 218 3.63 -1.68 -16.07
N SER A 219 3.98 -2.96 -16.04
CA SER A 219 3.23 -4.02 -16.71
C SER A 219 1.98 -4.43 -15.93
N SER A 220 2.07 -4.50 -14.60
CA SER A 220 0.95 -4.90 -13.74
C SER A 220 1.24 -4.52 -12.30
N THR A 221 0.20 -4.20 -11.53
CA THR A 221 0.37 -3.97 -10.09
C THR A 221 0.62 -5.26 -9.33
N VAL A 222 1.13 -5.14 -8.11
CA VAL A 222 1.41 -6.26 -7.21
C VAL A 222 0.17 -7.12 -6.98
N LYS A 223 0.41 -8.42 -6.83
CA LYS A 223 -0.56 -9.45 -6.45
C LYS A 223 -0.10 -10.10 -5.15
N ILE A 224 -0.99 -10.86 -4.54
CA ILE A 224 -0.65 -11.73 -3.41
C ILE A 224 -0.80 -13.19 -3.84
N TYR A 225 0.25 -13.98 -3.66
CA TYR A 225 0.28 -15.41 -3.89
C TYR A 225 -0.10 -16.16 -2.61
N CYS A 226 -1.09 -17.05 -2.70
CA CYS A 226 -1.47 -17.92 -1.58
C CYS A 226 -0.79 -19.28 -1.70
N PRO A 227 0.05 -19.69 -0.74
CA PRO A 227 0.75 -20.97 -0.79
C PRO A 227 -0.15 -22.19 -0.55
N ARG A 228 -1.39 -22.00 -0.09
CA ARG A 228 -2.35 -23.09 0.19
C ARG A 228 -3.19 -23.50 -1.01
N CYS A 229 -3.70 -22.53 -1.75
CA CYS A 229 -4.43 -22.80 -2.99
C CYS A 229 -3.57 -22.68 -4.24
N GLU A 230 -2.33 -22.22 -4.12
CA GLU A 230 -1.36 -22.09 -5.20
C GLU A 230 -1.87 -21.18 -6.32
N ASP A 231 -2.41 -20.01 -5.94
CA ASP A 231 -3.05 -19.07 -6.86
C ASP A 231 -2.82 -17.62 -6.40
N ILE A 232 -2.99 -16.66 -7.32
CA ILE A 232 -2.72 -15.22 -7.11
C ILE A 232 -4.01 -14.39 -7.00
N TYR A 233 -3.98 -13.34 -6.19
CA TYR A 233 -5.12 -12.46 -5.93
C TYR A 233 -4.70 -11.00 -5.89
N TYR A 234 -5.67 -10.10 -6.02
CA TYR A 234 -5.44 -8.68 -5.74
C TYR A 234 -5.31 -8.45 -4.22
N PRO A 235 -4.41 -7.56 -3.77
CA PRO A 235 -4.42 -7.05 -2.41
C PRO A 235 -5.78 -6.47 -2.04
N ARG A 236 -6.21 -6.62 -0.78
CA ARG A 236 -7.51 -6.07 -0.33
C ARG A 236 -7.45 -4.56 -0.13
N SER A 237 -6.30 -4.05 0.34
CA SER A 237 -6.09 -2.62 0.52
C SER A 237 -5.97 -1.95 -0.85
N LYS A 238 -6.74 -0.88 -1.06
CA LYS A 238 -6.63 -0.06 -2.28
C LYS A 238 -5.28 0.65 -2.37
N TYR A 239 -4.67 0.98 -1.23
CA TYR A 239 -3.38 1.66 -1.16
C TYR A 239 -2.25 0.77 -1.70
N GLN A 240 -2.27 -0.52 -1.34
CA GLN A 240 -1.30 -1.52 -1.84
C GLN A 240 -1.52 -1.87 -3.31
N GLY A 241 -2.76 -1.74 -3.81
CA GLY A 241 -3.15 -2.15 -5.16
C GLY A 241 -2.52 -1.34 -6.29
N ASN A 242 -1.88 -0.20 -5.98
CA ASN A 242 -1.21 0.67 -6.95
C ASN A 242 0.31 0.41 -7.07
N ILE A 243 0.90 -0.38 -6.16
CA ILE A 243 2.33 -0.69 -6.22
C ILE A 243 2.63 -1.54 -7.45
N ASP A 244 3.74 -1.28 -8.13
CA ASP A 244 4.21 -2.09 -9.25
C ASP A 244 4.59 -3.50 -8.80
N GLY A 245 4.09 -4.52 -9.51
CA GLY A 245 4.42 -5.91 -9.23
C GLY A 245 5.88 -6.24 -9.54
N ALA A 246 6.53 -5.50 -10.43
CA ALA A 246 7.93 -5.70 -10.78
C ALA A 246 8.87 -5.48 -9.58
N TYR A 247 8.44 -4.72 -8.56
CA TYR A 247 9.21 -4.44 -7.35
C TYR A 247 9.29 -5.64 -6.37
N PHE A 248 8.53 -6.70 -6.65
CA PHE A 248 8.59 -7.98 -5.95
C PHE A 248 9.01 -9.12 -6.89
N GLY A 249 8.78 -8.94 -8.18
CA GLY A 249 9.15 -9.89 -9.22
C GLY A 249 8.30 -11.16 -9.22
N THR A 250 8.50 -11.96 -10.26
CA THR A 250 7.79 -13.23 -10.50
C THR A 250 8.35 -14.38 -9.67
N THR A 251 9.61 -14.26 -9.23
CA THR A 251 10.36 -15.36 -8.63
C THR A 251 10.18 -15.47 -7.11
N PHE A 252 10.09 -14.34 -6.42
CA PHE A 252 10.14 -14.25 -4.95
C PHE A 252 9.25 -15.27 -4.21
N PRO A 253 7.92 -15.35 -4.44
CA PRO A 253 7.06 -16.22 -3.63
C PRO A 253 7.42 -17.70 -3.78
N HIS A 254 7.95 -18.10 -4.94
CA HIS A 254 8.33 -19.47 -5.23
C HIS A 254 9.66 -19.82 -4.59
N LEU A 255 10.67 -18.95 -4.74
CA LEU A 255 11.96 -19.13 -4.12
C LEU A 255 11.86 -19.10 -2.59
N PHE A 256 11.05 -18.20 -2.04
CA PHE A 256 10.76 -18.14 -0.59
C PHE A 256 10.25 -19.48 -0.05
N LEU A 257 9.31 -20.15 -0.75
CA LEU A 257 8.77 -21.44 -0.33
C LEU A 257 9.71 -22.62 -0.59
N MET A 258 10.66 -22.48 -1.52
CA MET A 258 11.75 -23.45 -1.68
C MET A 258 12.75 -23.35 -0.51
N THR A 259 13.10 -22.13 -0.10
CA THR A 259 14.00 -21.85 1.04
C THR A 259 13.35 -22.25 2.37
N TYR A 260 12.09 -21.87 2.59
CA TYR A 260 11.35 -22.13 3.83
C TYR A 260 10.28 -23.22 3.65
N GLY A 261 10.69 -24.38 3.11
CA GLY A 261 9.76 -25.47 2.75
C GLY A 261 8.87 -25.98 3.90
N HIS A 262 9.30 -25.84 5.14
CA HIS A 262 8.53 -26.20 6.34
C HIS A 262 7.29 -25.31 6.56
N LEU A 263 7.22 -24.13 5.92
CA LEU A 263 6.07 -23.22 5.97
C LEU A 263 5.00 -23.54 4.92
N LYS A 264 5.27 -24.47 3.99
CA LYS A 264 4.34 -24.79 2.91
C LYS A 264 3.12 -25.52 3.51
N PRO A 265 1.91 -24.93 3.43
CA PRO A 265 0.72 -25.50 4.04
C PRO A 265 0.23 -26.73 3.27
N GLN A 266 -0.52 -27.59 3.95
CA GLN A 266 -1.29 -28.64 3.27
C GLN A 266 -2.39 -28.02 2.42
N LYS A 267 -2.64 -28.62 1.24
CA LYS A 267 -3.71 -28.22 0.33
C LYS A 267 -5.07 -28.26 1.04
N ALA A 268 -5.95 -27.33 0.67
CA ALA A 268 -7.30 -27.29 1.21
C ALA A 268 -8.02 -28.63 0.94
N SER A 269 -8.53 -29.27 1.99
CA SER A 269 -9.25 -30.55 1.90
C SER A 269 -10.69 -30.40 1.42
N GLN A 270 -11.23 -29.18 1.49
CA GLN A 270 -12.61 -28.87 1.13
C GLN A 270 -12.66 -27.86 -0.01
N SER A 271 -13.65 -28.03 -0.89
CA SER A 271 -14.02 -27.08 -1.93
C SER A 271 -15.48 -26.70 -1.80
N TYR A 272 -15.84 -25.52 -2.30
CA TYR A 272 -17.24 -25.10 -2.33
C TYR A 272 -18.09 -26.09 -3.12
N VAL A 273 -19.20 -26.53 -2.52
CA VAL A 273 -20.17 -27.40 -3.18
C VAL A 273 -21.45 -26.58 -3.38
N PRO A 274 -21.73 -26.12 -4.62
CA PRO A 274 -22.92 -25.34 -4.90
C PRO A 274 -24.18 -26.19 -4.69
N ARG A 275 -25.18 -25.60 -4.03
CA ARG A 275 -26.44 -26.27 -3.71
C ARG A 275 -27.64 -25.36 -3.98
N VAL A 276 -28.72 -25.95 -4.48
CA VAL A 276 -30.04 -25.31 -4.66
C VAL A 276 -31.07 -26.16 -3.91
N PHE A 277 -31.78 -25.56 -2.94
CA PHE A 277 -32.69 -26.27 -2.03
C PHE A 277 -32.07 -27.51 -1.35
N GLY A 278 -30.77 -27.45 -1.03
CA GLY A 278 -30.03 -28.56 -0.41
C GLY A 278 -29.44 -29.58 -1.38
N PHE A 279 -29.92 -29.63 -2.63
CA PHE A 279 -29.41 -30.53 -3.66
C PHE A 279 -28.16 -29.99 -4.32
N LYS A 280 -27.17 -30.87 -4.55
CA LYS A 280 -25.93 -30.50 -5.27
C LYS A 280 -26.25 -30.21 -6.73
N ILE A 281 -25.68 -29.15 -7.28
CA ILE A 281 -25.78 -28.86 -8.72
C ILE A 281 -24.88 -29.86 -9.49
N HIS A 282 -25.42 -30.49 -10.52
CA HIS A 282 -24.63 -31.37 -11.40
C HIS A 282 -23.69 -30.54 -12.29
N LYS A 283 -22.53 -31.10 -12.63
CA LYS A 283 -21.62 -30.43 -13.57
C LYS A 283 -22.27 -30.47 -14.97
N PRO A 284 -22.23 -29.36 -15.73
CA PRO A 284 -22.69 -29.36 -17.12
C PRO A 284 -21.87 -30.30 -17.99
#